data_AF-M6U8W0-F1
#
_entry.id   AF-M6U8W0-F1
#
_cell.length_a   1.000
_cell.length_b   1.000
_cell.length_c   1.000
_cell.angle_alpha   90.00
_cell.angle_beta   90.00
_cell.angle_gamma   90.00
#
_symmetry.space_group_name_H-M   'P 1'
#
loop_
_entity.id
_entity.type
_entity.pdbx_description
1 polymer ?
#
loop_
_entity_poly.entity_id
_entity_poly.type
_entity_poly.pdbx_seq_one_letter_code
_entity_poly.pdbx_strand_id
1 'polypeptide(L)' 'MKVWIKKKSKNFGIKKSYLGVICKKVNSKDVIFSVLNKK' A
#
# COMPACT_ATOMS: atom_id res chain seq x y z
N MET A 1 -1.75 5.89 9.22
CA MET A 1 -0.29 5.79 8.94
C MET A 1 -0.06 5.98 7.44
N LYS A 2 0.82 6.90 7.02
CA LYS A 2 1.07 7.17 5.60
C LYS A 2 2.32 6.44 5.14
N VAL A 3 2.21 5.60 4.11
CA VAL A 3 3.31 4.79 3.59
C VAL A 3 3.56 5.15 2.13
N TRP A 4 4.81 5.45 1.82
CA TRP A 4 5.26 5.74 0.47
C TRP A 4 5.78 4.46 -0.18
N ILE A 5 5.26 4.14 -1.36
CA ILE A 5 5.57 2.86 -2.00
C ILE A 5 5.80 3.06 -3.50
N LYS A 6 6.86 2.43 -4.01
CA LYS A 6 7.26 2.54 -5.41
C LYS A 6 6.48 1.53 -6.25
N LYS A 7 5.84 2.00 -7.33
CA LYS A 7 5.18 1.11 -8.29
C LYS A 7 6.24 0.39 -9.13
N LYS A 8 6.51 -0.89 -8.80
CA LYS A 8 7.47 -1.73 -9.54
C LYS A 8 6.84 -2.78 -10.47
N SER A 9 5.55 -3.07 -10.34
CA SER A 9 4.89 -4.19 -11.04
C SER A 9 3.53 -3.81 -11.62
N LYS A 10 3.10 -4.52 -12.67
CA LYS A 10 1.75 -4.40 -13.24
C LYS A 10 0.66 -4.78 -12.22
N ASN A 11 0.93 -5.74 -11.33
CA ASN A 11 -0.02 -6.24 -10.32
C ASN A 11 0.05 -5.45 -8.99
N PHE A 12 0.57 -4.23 -9.03
CA PHE A 12 0.79 -3.42 -7.85
C PHE A 12 -0.50 -3.06 -7.09
N GLY A 13 -1.61 -2.84 -7.82
CA GLY A 13 -2.91 -2.50 -7.20
C GLY A 13 -3.44 -3.60 -6.29
N ILE A 14 -3.39 -4.86 -6.75
CA ILE A 14 -3.85 -6.03 -5.99
C ILE A 14 -3.02 -6.19 -4.71
N LYS A 15 -1.68 -6.12 -4.83
CA LYS A 15 -0.78 -6.21 -3.66
C LYS A 15 -0.99 -5.08 -2.67
N LYS A 16 -1.21 -3.84 -3.15
CA LYS A 16 -1.49 -2.68 -2.29
C LYS A 16 -2.80 -2.86 -1.51
N SER A 17 -3.85 -3.33 -2.17
CA SER A 17 -5.14 -3.59 -1.52
C SER A 17 -5.02 -4.67 -0.43
N TYR A 18 -4.38 -5.79 -0.76
CA TYR A 18 -4.14 -6.88 0.18
C TYR A 18 -3.32 -6.43 1.41
N LEU A 19 -2.27 -5.64 1.21
CA LEU A 19 -1.49 -5.08 2.31
C LEU A 19 -2.34 -4.17 3.21
N GLY A 20 -3.25 -3.39 2.63
CA GLY A 20 -4.16 -2.53 3.41
C GLY A 20 -5.07 -3.31 4.34
N VAL A 21 -5.63 -4.43 3.86
CA VAL A 21 -6.46 -5.32 4.68
C VAL A 21 -5.63 -5.94 5.81
N ILE A 22 -4.43 -6.43 5.52
CA ILE A 22 -3.54 -7.00 6.55
C ILE A 22 -3.16 -5.95 7.59
N CYS A 23 -2.74 -4.76 7.17
CA CYS A 23 -2.34 -3.71 8.10
C CYS A 23 -3.49 -3.29 9.02
N LYS A 24 -4.72 -3.21 8.49
CA LYS A 24 -5.92 -2.95 9.29
C LYS A 24 -6.19 -4.08 10.29
N LYS A 25 -6.03 -5.34 9.88
CA LYS A 25 -6.26 -6.50 10.76
C LYS A 25 -5.22 -6.65 11.87
N VAL A 26 -3.94 -6.41 11.56
CA VAL A 26 -2.82 -6.63 12.51
C VAL A 26 -2.63 -5.45 13.44
N ASN A 27 -2.67 -4.22 12.91
CA ASN A 27 -2.34 -3.02 13.66
C ASN A 27 -3.56 -2.18 14.05
N SER A 28 -4.78 -2.56 13.66
CA SER A 28 -6.02 -1.79 13.85
C SER A 28 -5.89 -0.32 13.41
N LYS A 29 -5.02 -0.05 12.44
CA LYS A 29 -4.67 1.28 11.96
C LYS A 29 -4.96 1.37 10.47
N ASP A 30 -5.68 2.41 10.07
CA ASP A 30 -5.86 2.69 8.65
C ASP A 30 -4.53 3.20 8.05
N VAL A 31 -4.10 2.51 7.00
CA VAL A 31 -2.87 2.81 6.26
C VAL A 31 -3.22 3.42 4.91
N ILE A 32 -2.66 4.60 4.65
CA ILE A 32 -2.81 5.32 3.39
C ILE A 32 -1.53 5.11 2.59
N PHE A 33 -1.63 4.37 1.48
CA PHE A 33 -0.50 4.13 0.59
C PHE A 33 -0.40 5.19 -0.51
N SER A 34 0.62 6.04 -0.45
CA SER A 34 0.98 7.00 -1.50
C SER A 34 1.97 6.36 -2.48
N VAL A 35 1.68 6.44 -3.78
CA VAL A 35 2.50 5.82 -4.82
C VAL A 35 3.52 6.82 -5.34
N LEU A 36 4.80 6.47 -5.29
CA LEU A 36 5.86 7.21 -5.97
C LEU A 36 5.97 6.72 -7.42
N ASN A 37 5.49 7.54 -8.35
CA ASN A 37 5.91 7.48 -9.74
C ASN A 37 7.19 8.31 -9.87
N LYS A 38 8.34 7.64 -10.07
CA LYS A 38 9.53 8.33 -10.56
C LYS A 38 9.29 8.62 -12.05
N LYS A 39 9.17 9.90 -12.42
CA LYS A 39 9.35 10.34 -13.81
C LYS A 39 10.78 10.03 -14.25
#